data_AF-A0A6N7WID6-F1
#
_entry.id   AF-A0A6N7WID6-F1
#
_cell.length_a   1.000
_cell.length_b   1.000
_cell.length_c   1.000
_cell.angle_alpha   90.00
_cell.angle_beta   90.00
_cell.angle_gamma   90.00
#
_symmetry.space_group_name_H-M   'P 1'
#
loop_
_entity.id
_entity.type
_entity.pdbx_description
1 polymer ?
#
loop_
_entity_poly.entity_id
_entity_poly.type
_entity_poly.pdbx_seq_one_letter_code
_entity_poly.pdbx_strand_id
1 'polypeptide(L)'
;MPRETIVRDYMMVNEFTGDVVEGHLEKLKERLHNPQLINCIRELMQVKESYIYSVFAAIDENFGGMENFLKTEMGLDGGRLELLRDRYLE
;
A
#
# COMPACT_ATOMS: atom_id res chain seq x y z
N MET A 1 -4.02 -5.25 -15.18
CA MET A 1 -3.76 -3.86 -14.76
C MET A 1 -2.25 -3.65 -14.58
N PRO A 2 -1.66 -2.57 -15.14
CA PRO A 2 -0.24 -2.25 -14.96
C PRO A 2 0.11 -1.91 -13.50
N ARG A 3 1.34 -2.23 -13.06
CA ARG A 3 1.79 -1.98 -11.69
C ARG A 3 1.79 -0.48 -11.36
N GLU A 4 2.11 0.35 -12.33
CA GLU A 4 2.14 1.81 -12.21
C GLU A 4 0.76 2.38 -11.87
N THR A 5 -0.32 1.73 -12.32
CA THR A 5 -1.69 2.12 -11.97
C THR A 5 -1.98 1.80 -10.50
N ILE A 6 -1.55 0.63 -10.03
CA ILE A 6 -1.70 0.21 -8.62
C ILE A 6 -0.90 1.14 -7.70
N VAL A 7 0.34 1.48 -8.06
CA VAL A 7 1.19 2.39 -7.26
C VAL A 7 0.54 3.77 -7.17
N ARG A 8 0.01 4.30 -8.27
CA ARG A 8 -0.67 5.60 -8.25
C ARG A 8 -1.89 5.60 -7.33
N ASP A 9 -2.72 4.57 -7.41
CA ASP A 9 -3.88 4.41 -6.53
C ASP A 9 -3.47 4.29 -5.06
N TYR A 10 -2.47 3.46 -4.77
CA TYR A 10 -1.89 3.33 -3.45
C TYR A 10 -1.39 4.66 -2.87
N MET A 11 -0.74 5.50 -3.69
CA MET A 11 -0.24 6.80 -3.24
C MET A 11 -1.35 7.82 -2.93
N MET A 12 -2.58 7.63 -3.44
CA MET A 12 -3.73 8.49 -3.09
C MET A 12 -4.08 8.41 -1.59
N VAL A 13 -3.64 7.37 -0.87
CA VAL A 13 -3.78 7.30 0.60
C VAL A 13 -3.19 8.54 1.28
N ASN A 14 -2.05 9.04 0.82
CA ASN A 14 -1.44 10.25 1.39
C ASN A 14 -2.24 11.51 1.12
N GLU A 15 -2.96 11.57 -0.01
CA GLU A 15 -3.84 12.67 -0.35
C GLU A 15 -5.10 12.64 0.51
N PHE A 16 -5.77 11.49 0.59
CA PHE A 16 -7.02 11.35 1.34
C PHE A 16 -6.85 11.42 2.85
N THR A 17 -5.71 11.00 3.37
CA THR A 17 -5.43 11.00 4.82
C THR A 17 -4.58 12.19 5.28
N GLY A 18 -4.10 13.03 4.35
CA GLY A 18 -3.15 14.12 4.64
C GLY A 18 -3.59 15.04 5.77
N ASP A 19 -4.84 15.53 5.73
CA ASP A 19 -5.39 16.43 6.75
C ASP A 19 -5.47 15.76 8.14
N VAL A 20 -5.79 14.46 8.16
CA VAL A 20 -5.85 13.67 9.40
C VAL A 20 -4.45 13.51 9.98
N VAL A 21 -3.47 13.16 9.15
CA VAL A 21 -2.07 13.00 9.55
C VAL A 21 -1.53 14.33 10.13
N GLU A 22 -1.67 15.44 9.42
CA GLU A 22 -1.17 16.73 9.90
C GLU A 22 -1.88 17.17 11.20
N GLY A 23 -3.19 16.94 11.32
CA GLY A 23 -3.93 17.21 12.56
C GLY A 23 -3.44 16.38 13.76
N HIS A 24 -2.98 15.15 13.55
CA HIS A 24 -2.35 14.35 14.60
C HIS A 24 -0.94 14.83 14.93
N LEU A 25 -0.15 15.19 13.90
CA LEU A 25 1.23 15.65 14.09
C LEU A 25 1.30 16.99 14.82
N GLU A 26 0.39 17.92 14.58
CA GLU A 26 0.36 19.19 15.33
C GLU A 26 0.11 18.96 16.83
N LYS A 27 -0.87 18.12 17.18
CA LYS A 27 -1.13 17.75 18.58
C LYS A 27 0.07 17.06 19.24
N LEU A 28 0.84 16.31 18.45
CA LEU A 28 2.05 15.66 18.93
C LEU A 28 3.20 16.65 19.10
N LYS A 29 3.38 17.64 18.22
CA LYS A 29 4.40 18.69 18.36
C LYS A 29 4.22 19.52 19.63
N GLU A 30 2.98 19.75 20.06
CA GLU A 30 2.68 20.44 21.33
C GLU A 30 3.14 19.64 22.56
N ARG A 31 3.18 18.30 22.47
CA ARG A 31 3.53 17.39 23.57
C ARG A 31 4.96 16.87 23.51
N LEU A 32 5.50 16.77 22.30
CA LEU A 32 6.80 16.18 21.99
C LEU A 32 7.68 17.25 21.37
N HIS A 33 8.70 17.69 22.10
CA HIS A 33 9.71 18.63 21.60
C HIS A 33 10.86 17.91 20.88
N ASN A 34 10.55 16.84 20.14
CA ASN A 34 11.53 16.06 19.36
C ASN A 34 11.11 15.98 17.88
N PRO A 35 11.65 16.86 17.02
CA PRO A 35 11.30 16.89 15.60
C PRO A 35 11.59 15.58 14.85
N GLN A 36 12.65 14.85 15.24
CA GLN A 36 13.00 13.57 14.61
C GLN A 36 11.92 12.53 14.87
N LEU A 37 11.43 12.44 16.11
CA LEU A 37 10.34 11.54 16.46
C LEU A 37 9.04 11.89 15.72
N ILE A 38 8.71 13.18 15.60
CA ILE A 38 7.55 13.64 14.82
C ILE A 38 7.67 13.22 13.35
N ASN A 39 8.85 13.34 12.75
CA ASN A 39 9.08 12.89 11.38
C ASN A 39 8.94 11.38 11.24
N CYS A 40 9.47 10.58 12.18
CA CYS A 40 9.27 9.12 12.18
C CYS A 40 7.78 8.76 12.26
N ILE A 41 7.01 9.45 13.10
CA ILE A 41 5.55 9.21 13.20
C ILE A 41 4.85 9.56 11.89
N ARG A 42 5.23 10.67 11.22
CA ARG A 42 4.69 11.01 9.89
C ARG A 42 4.93 9.88 8.90
N GLU A 43 6.15 9.34 8.85
CA GLU A 43 6.48 8.23 7.93
C GLU A 43 5.67 6.96 8.23
N LEU A 44 5.35 6.69 9.49
CA LEU A 44 4.51 5.55 9.89
C LEU A 44 3.03 5.74 9.53
N MET A 45 2.57 6.99 9.48
CA MET A 45 1.19 7.33 9.16
C MET A 45 0.93 7.50 7.67
N GLN A 46 2.00 7.53 6.86
CA GLN A 46 1.95 7.71 5.42
C GLN A 46 2.46 6.47 4.69
N VAL A 47 2.21 6.43 3.40
CA VAL A 47 2.75 5.40 2.51
C VAL A 47 3.84 5.96 1.61
N LYS A 48 4.75 5.09 1.18
CA LYS A 48 5.83 5.42 0.22
C LYS A 48 5.80 4.40 -0.91
N GLU A 49 6.11 4.83 -2.12
CA GLU A 49 6.20 3.91 -3.27
C GLU A 49 7.15 2.74 -3.01
N SER A 50 8.27 2.99 -2.32
CA SER A 50 9.23 1.95 -1.96
C SER A 50 8.59 0.79 -1.18
N TYR A 51 7.57 1.05 -0.35
CA TYR A 51 6.91 0.01 0.44
C TYR A 51 6.15 -0.96 -0.46
N ILE A 52 5.35 -0.46 -1.41
CA ILE A 52 4.61 -1.32 -2.33
C ILE A 52 5.53 -1.99 -3.36
N TYR A 53 6.60 -1.32 -3.79
CA TYR A 53 7.61 -1.96 -4.65
C TYR A 53 8.34 -3.11 -3.93
N SER A 54 8.66 -2.98 -2.65
CA SER A 54 9.23 -4.09 -1.87
C SER A 54 8.28 -5.27 -1.77
N VAL A 55 6.96 -5.03 -1.67
CA VAL A 55 5.95 -6.10 -1.70
C VAL A 55 5.93 -6.78 -3.07
N PHE A 56 5.93 -6.02 -4.17
CA PHE A 56 5.98 -6.61 -5.51
C PHE A 56 7.24 -7.45 -5.73
N ALA A 57 8.40 -6.98 -5.29
CA ALA A 57 9.65 -7.73 -5.36
C ALA A 57 9.55 -9.04 -4.55
N ALA A 58 9.03 -8.99 -3.32
CA ALA A 58 8.82 -10.18 -2.51
C ALA A 58 7.83 -11.18 -3.15
N ILE A 59 6.79 -10.68 -3.83
CA ILE A 59 5.85 -11.53 -4.57
C ILE A 59 6.54 -12.22 -5.74
N ASP A 60 7.33 -11.48 -6.51
CA ASP A 60 8.05 -12.01 -7.66
C ASP A 60 9.10 -13.05 -7.22
N GLU A 61 9.87 -12.76 -6.17
CA GLU A 61 10.92 -13.64 -5.65
C GLU A 61 10.38 -14.94 -5.05
N ASN A 62 9.31 -14.85 -4.24
CA ASN A 62 8.84 -16.01 -3.46
C ASN A 62 7.77 -16.84 -4.19
N PHE A 63 7.02 -16.24 -5.11
CA PHE A 63 5.89 -16.90 -5.78
C PHE A 63 6.03 -16.97 -7.30
N GLY A 64 7.06 -16.34 -7.88
CA GLY A 64 7.25 -16.28 -9.32
C GLY A 64 6.23 -15.37 -10.02
N GLY A 65 5.62 -14.46 -9.27
CA GLY A 65 4.73 -13.43 -9.79
C GLY A 65 3.34 -13.39 -9.16
N MET A 66 2.61 -12.32 -9.49
CA MET A 66 1.32 -11.97 -8.89
C MET A 66 0.24 -13.05 -9.09
N GLU A 67 0.16 -13.66 -10.28
CA GLU A 67 -0.88 -14.65 -10.54
C GLU A 67 -0.73 -15.90 -9.65
N ASN A 68 0.50 -16.37 -9.45
CA ASN A 68 0.78 -17.48 -8.55
C ASN A 68 0.46 -17.09 -7.12
N PHE A 69 0.92 -15.94 -6.64
CA PHE A 69 0.60 -15.45 -5.30
C PHE A 69 -0.91 -15.39 -5.04
N LEU A 70 -1.69 -14.87 -5.99
CA LEU A 70 -3.15 -14.80 -5.85
C LEU A 70 -3.79 -16.19 -5.80
N LYS A 71 -3.31 -17.15 -6.59
CA LYS A 71 -3.86 -18.51 -6.60
C LYS A 71 -3.46 -19.31 -5.37
N THR A 72 -2.18 -19.25 -4.96
CA THR A 72 -1.62 -20.12 -3.90
C THR A 72 -1.84 -19.53 -2.51
N GLU A 73 -1.50 -18.26 -2.29
CA GLU A 73 -1.57 -17.64 -0.96
C GLU A 73 -2.95 -17.04 -0.67
N MET A 74 -3.59 -16.46 -1.68
CA MET A 74 -4.91 -15.83 -1.52
C MET A 74 -6.08 -16.77 -1.83
N GLY A 75 -5.80 -18.04 -2.22
CA GLY A 75 -6.83 -19.06 -2.48
C GLY A 75 -7.79 -18.72 -3.63
N LEU A 76 -7.32 -17.93 -4.61
CA LEU A 76 -8.07 -17.54 -5.80
C LEU A 76 -7.88 -18.52 -6.96
N ASP A 77 -7.82 -19.81 -6.66
CA ASP A 77 -7.73 -20.90 -7.63
C ASP A 77 -9.11 -21.30 -8.20
N GLY A 78 -9.15 -22.37 -9.00
CA GLY A 78 -10.41 -23.00 -9.43
C GLY A 78 -11.37 -22.10 -10.22
N GLY A 79 -10.86 -21.08 -10.91
CA GLY A 79 -11.67 -20.10 -11.66
C GLY A 79 -12.13 -18.89 -10.86
N ARG A 80 -11.82 -18.80 -9.55
CA ARG A 80 -12.17 -17.64 -8.72
C ARG A 80 -11.48 -16.36 -9.17
N LEU A 81 -10.23 -16.45 -9.61
CA LEU A 81 -9.52 -15.30 -10.17
C LEU A 81 -10.21 -14.77 -11.44
N GLU A 82 -10.70 -15.66 -12.31
CA GLU A 82 -11.44 -15.24 -13.51
C GLU A 82 -12.78 -14.58 -13.15
N LEU A 83 -13.51 -15.12 -12.17
CA LEU A 83 -14.75 -14.49 -11.68
C LEU A 83 -14.54 -13.06 -11.16
N LEU A 84 -13.38 -12.80 -10.54
CA LEU A 84 -13.02 -11.44 -10.13
C LEU A 84 -12.65 -10.58 -11.33
N ARG A 85 -11.91 -11.11 -12.31
CA ARG A 85 -11.58 -10.40 -13.55
C ARG A 85 -12.86 -10.00 -14.29
N ASP A 86 -13.81 -10.91 -14.48
CA ASP A 86 -15.09 -10.64 -15.16
C ASP A 86 -15.94 -9.58 -14.44
N ARG A 87 -15.78 -9.43 -13.12
CA ARG A 87 -16.54 -8.45 -12.33
C ARG A 87 -15.90 -7.06 -12.33
N TYR A 88 -14.58 -6.99 -12.35
CA TYR A 88 -13.84 -5.75 -12.06
C TYR A 88 -13.04 -5.23 -13.25
N LEU A 89 -12.89 -6.02 -14.32
CA LEU A 89 -12.25 -5.62 -15.56
C LEU A 89 -13.31 -5.57 -16.67
N GLU A 90 -13.28 -4.50 -17.46
CA GLU A 90 -14.09 -4.34 -18.69
C GLU A 90 -13.45 -5.05 -19.89
#